data_AF-A0A1I0I9S7-F1
#
_entry.id   AF-A0A1I0I9S7-F1
#
_cell.length_a   1.000
_cell.length_b   1.000
_cell.length_c   1.000
_cell.angle_alpha   90.00
_cell.angle_beta   90.00
_cell.angle_gamma   90.00
#
_symmetry.space_group_name_H-M   'P 1'
#
loop_
_entity.id
_entity.type
_entity.pdbx_description
1 polymer ?
#
loop_
_entity_poly.entity_id
_entity_poly.type
_entity_poly.pdbx_seq_one_letter_code
_entity_poly.pdbx_strand_id
1 'polypeptide(L)' 'MTNKEKALALIGTFVSGDTAKAKELLAPGYIQHNLAFGTGADAFVAAVEGLAQAPVKTTV' A
#
# COMPACT_ATOMS: atom_id res chain seq x y z
N MET A 1 -3.00 -2.17 -17.37
CA MET A 1 -1.89 -1.44 -16.72
C MET A 1 -0.60 -2.20 -16.94
N THR A 2 0.45 -1.51 -17.37
CA THR A 2 1.83 -1.99 -17.33
C THR A 2 2.30 -2.19 -15.89
N ASN A 3 3.41 -2.90 -15.67
CA ASN A 3 3.96 -3.07 -14.32
C ASN A 3 4.34 -1.74 -13.68
N LYS A 4 4.83 -0.78 -14.47
CA LYS A 4 5.15 0.57 -13.99
C LYS A 4 3.90 1.29 -13.51
N GLU A 5 2.81 1.25 -14.27
CA GLU A 5 1.55 1.89 -13.89
C GLU A 5 0.96 1.25 -12.64
N LYS A 6 1.02 -0.08 -12.50
CA LYS A 6 0.55 -0.78 -11.29
C LYS A 6 1.36 -0.35 -10.07
N ALA A 7 2.68 -0.26 -10.19
CA ALA A 7 3.55 0.16 -9.08
C ALA A 7 3.26 1.62 -8.66
N LEU A 8 3.11 2.53 -9.63
CA LEU A 8 2.74 3.92 -9.36
C LEU A 8 1.38 4.02 -8.68
N ALA A 9 0.38 3.29 -9.16
CA ALA A 9 -0.94 3.26 -8.53
C ALA A 9 -0.90 2.69 -7.11
N LEU A 10 -0.16 1.60 -6.89
CA LEU A 10 -0.01 0.99 -5.56
C LEU A 10 0.67 1.95 -4.57
N ILE A 11 1.78 2.58 -4.95
CA ILE A 11 2.49 3.55 -4.09
C ILE A 11 1.62 4.79 -3.85
N GLY A 12 0.84 5.22 -4.86
CA GLY A 12 -0.13 6.30 -4.73
C GLY A 12 -1.19 6.06 -3.65
N THR A 13 -1.48 4.80 -3.30
CA THR A 13 -2.41 4.49 -2.19
C THR A 13 -1.93 5.00 -0.84
N PHE A 14 -0.62 5.19 -0.62
CA PHE A 14 -0.11 5.80 0.60
C PHE A 14 -0.51 7.27 0.74
N VAL A 15 -0.71 7.97 -0.39
CA VAL A 15 -1.16 9.37 -0.41
C VAL A 15 -2.68 9.44 -0.31
N SER A 16 -3.38 8.61 -1.07
CA SER A 16 -4.86 8.66 -1.13
C SER A 16 -5.56 7.95 0.02
N GLY A 17 -4.89 7.00 0.68
CA GLY A 17 -5.51 6.10 1.66
C GLY A 17 -6.44 5.05 1.03
N ASP A 18 -6.38 4.81 -0.28
CA ASP A 18 -7.28 3.90 -0.98
C ASP A 18 -6.93 2.42 -0.73
N THR A 19 -7.52 1.86 0.32
CA THR A 19 -7.31 0.48 0.75
C THR A 19 -7.89 -0.55 -0.20
N ALA A 20 -9.00 -0.22 -0.89
CA ALA A 20 -9.61 -1.11 -1.86
C ALA A 20 -8.70 -1.30 -3.07
N LYS A 21 -8.14 -0.19 -3.59
CA LYS A 21 -7.17 -0.23 -4.68
C LYS A 21 -5.87 -0.92 -4.27
N ALA A 22 -5.39 -0.70 -3.05
CA ALA A 22 -4.21 -1.38 -2.53
C ALA A 22 -4.42 -2.90 -2.52
N LYS A 23 -5.58 -3.37 -2.02
CA LYS A 23 -5.93 -4.80 -1.97
C LYS A 23 -6.11 -5.41 -3.35
N GLU A 24 -6.73 -4.70 -4.29
CA GLU A 24 -6.91 -5.13 -5.68
C GLU A 24 -5.58 -5.37 -6.40
N LEU A 25 -4.57 -4.53 -6.14
CA LEU A 25 -3.27 -4.56 -6.83
C LEU A 25 -2.28 -5.57 -6.24
N LEU A 26 -2.55 -6.16 -5.08
CA LEU A 26 -1.66 -7.08 -4.37
C LEU A 26 -2.13 -8.53 -4.48
N ALA A 27 -1.17 -9.43 -4.72
CA ALA A 27 -1.40 -10.84 -4.49
C ALA A 27 -1.62 -11.09 -2.99
N PRO A 28 -2.52 -12.02 -2.58
CA PRO A 28 -2.78 -12.29 -1.17
C PRO A 28 -1.51 -12.58 -0.36
N GLY A 29 -0.55 -13.31 -0.95
CA GLY A 29 0.75 -13.65 -0.36
C GLY A 29 1.89 -12.65 -0.61
N TYR A 30 1.58 -11.36 -0.81
CA TYR A 30 2.59 -10.31 -0.98
C TYR A 30 3.67 -10.36 0.12
N ILE A 31 4.95 -10.43 -0.25
CA ILE A 31 6.07 -10.43 0.70
C ILE A 31 6.59 -9.02 0.92
N GLN A 32 6.52 -8.56 2.17
CA GLN A 32 7.10 -7.29 2.59
C GLN A 32 8.53 -7.50 3.09
N HIS A 33 9.45 -6.65 2.62
CA HIS A 33 10.86 -6.69 3.02
C HIS A 33 11.17 -5.66 4.13
N ASN A 34 10.31 -4.65 4.30
CA ASN A 34 10.41 -3.76 5.46
C ASN A 34 9.99 -4.52 6.73
N LEU A 35 10.96 -4.79 7.61
CA LEU A 35 10.79 -5.57 8.84
C LEU A 35 9.83 -4.92 9.86
N ALA A 36 9.50 -3.64 9.70
CA ALA A 36 8.51 -2.96 10.53
C ALA A 36 7.05 -3.33 10.18
N PHE A 37 6.81 -3.98 9.04
CA PHE A 37 5.47 -4.31 8.55
C PHE A 37 5.34 -5.81 8.26
N GLY A 38 4.14 -6.33 8.48
CA GLY A 38 3.82 -7.72 8.18
C GLY A 38 3.84 -8.03 6.69
N THR A 39 4.01 -9.32 6.39
CA THR A 39 3.77 -9.90 5.05
C THR A 39 2.26 -10.13 4.83
N GLY A 40 1.83 -10.14 3.58
CA GLY A 40 0.46 -10.34 3.12
C GLY A 40 -0.21 -9.05 2.65
N ALA A 41 -1.18 -9.19 1.74
CA ALA A 41 -1.92 -8.04 1.21
C ALA A 41 -2.63 -7.24 2.32
N ASP A 42 -3.21 -7.94 3.31
CA ASP A 42 -3.90 -7.29 4.43
C ASP A 42 -2.94 -6.49 5.32
N ALA A 43 -1.70 -6.94 5.49
CA ALA A 43 -0.69 -6.19 6.24
C ALA A 43 -0.26 -4.91 5.51
N PHE A 44 -0.17 -4.95 4.18
CA PHE A 44 0.06 -3.73 3.38
C PHE A 44 -1.13 -2.78 3.47
N VAL A 45 -2.37 -3.29 3.42
CA VAL A 45 -3.59 -2.46 3.58
C VAL A 45 -3.60 -1.77 4.94
N ALA A 46 -3.25 -2.46 6.02
CA ALA A 46 -3.12 -1.85 7.35
C ALA A 46 -2.06 -0.72 7.38
N ALA A 47 -0.98 -0.85 6.61
CA ALA A 47 0.01 0.21 6.48
C ALA A 47 -0.56 1.45 5.77
N VAL A 48 -1.36 1.25 4.70
CA VAL A 48 -2.07 2.34 4.01
C VAL A 48 -3.04 3.04 4.96
N GLU A 49 -3.83 2.30 5.73
CA GLU A 49 -4.75 2.86 6.73
C GLU A 49 -4.04 3.67 7.81
N GLY A 50 -2.91 3.16 8.30
CA GLY A 50 -2.09 3.84 9.30
C GLY A 50 -1.50 5.15 8.78
N LEU A 51 -0.95 5.13 7.55
CA LEU A 51 -0.38 6.32 6.91
C LEU A 51 -1.44 7.36 6.58
N ALA A 52 -2.64 6.94 6.16
CA ALA A 52 -3.76 7.85 5.91
C ALA A 52 -4.18 8.61 7.18
N GLN A 53 -4.05 8.00 8.36
CA GLN A 53 -4.36 8.60 9.66
C GLN A 53 -3.20 9.38 10.28
N ALA A 54 -1.99 9.27 9.73
CA ALA A 54 -0.82 9.95 10.28
C ALA A 54 -1.00 11.48 10.31
N PRO A 55 -0.45 12.17 11.33
CA PRO A 55 -0.53 13.63 11.46
C PRO A 55 0.24 14.34 10.34
N VAL A 56 1.33 13.74 9.86
CA VAL A 56 2.06 14.20 8.67
C VAL A 56 1.67 13.31 7.50
N LYS A 57 1.14 13.91 6.43
CA LYS A 57 0.65 13.17 5.26
C LYS A 57 1.80 12.72 4.36
N THR A 58 1.68 11.50 3.85
CA THR A 58 2.59 10.98 2.83
C THR A 58 2.42 11.75 1.53
N THR A 59 3.54 12.03 0.86
CA THR A 59 3.61 12.65 -0.47
C THR A 59 4.50 11.80 -1.38
N VAL A 60 4.33 11.91 -2.70
CA VAL A 60 5.13 11.20 -3.72
C VAL A 60 5.67 12.16 -4.77
#